data_AF-A0A2V2WV89-F1
#
_entry.id   AF-A0A2V2WV89-F1
#
_cell.length_a   1.000
_cell.length_b   1.000
_cell.length_c   1.000
_cell.angle_alpha   90.00
_cell.angle_beta   90.00
_cell.angle_gamma   90.00
#
_symmetry.space_group_name_H-M   'P 1'
#
loop_
_entity.id
_entity.type
_entity.pdbx_description
1 polymer ?
#
loop_
_entity_poly.entity_id
_entity_poly.type
_entity_poly.pdbx_seq_one_letter_code
_entity_poly.pdbx_strand_id
1 'polypeptide(L)'
;MIKYMASYCKRPILFPLSNPSSKSEVNPDDAYKWTNGTAIVASGSPFPSSVVDGKVLSPAQGNNLYIFPGVGLGCVIAQSPYIPQEVFVTAALALSRLVDTEVVLAEGKLYPSIDGVRNVSMHVAVDVIEELQRMGLAKTDLPRNKSDLINLVKQFMWEPQYLEPEYYLSKRFD
;
A
#
# COMPACT_ATOMS: atom_id res chain seq x y z
N MET A 1 -26.26 -6.40 -11.38
CA MET A 1 -25.33 -7.14 -10.50
C MET A 1 -25.21 -6.49 -9.11
N ILE A 2 -24.71 -5.25 -8.97
CA ILE A 2 -24.44 -4.64 -7.65
C ILE A 2 -25.69 -4.52 -6.76
N LYS A 3 -26.83 -4.04 -7.29
CA LYS A 3 -28.10 -4.00 -6.53
C LYS A 3 -28.52 -5.37 -5.99
N TYR A 4 -28.24 -6.44 -6.75
CA TYR A 4 -28.54 -7.82 -6.35
C TYR A 4 -27.57 -8.31 -5.26
N MET A 5 -26.28 -7.95 -5.32
CA MET A 5 -25.36 -8.25 -4.21
C MET A 5 -25.76 -7.52 -2.93
N ALA A 6 -26.20 -6.26 -3.05
CA ALA A 6 -26.65 -5.46 -1.92
C ALA A 6 -27.95 -5.98 -1.27
N SER A 7 -28.76 -6.77 -1.97
CA SER A 7 -29.96 -7.38 -1.37
C SER A 7 -29.64 -8.56 -0.44
N TYR A 8 -28.44 -9.15 -0.54
CA TYR A 8 -27.99 -10.28 0.30
C TYR A 8 -26.85 -9.92 1.24
N CYS A 9 -26.09 -8.86 0.94
CA CYS A 9 -24.97 -8.40 1.76
C CYS A 9 -25.21 -6.96 2.20
N LYS A 10 -25.34 -6.74 3.51
CA LYS A 10 -25.61 -5.41 4.09
C LYS A 10 -24.50 -4.38 3.80
N ARG A 11 -23.26 -4.82 3.60
CA ARG A 11 -22.10 -3.98 3.31
C ARG A 11 -21.20 -4.68 2.27
N PRO A 12 -21.58 -4.64 0.98
CA PRO A 12 -20.84 -5.36 -0.05
C PRO A 12 -19.47 -4.71 -0.29
N ILE A 13 -18.43 -5.53 -0.44
CA ILE A 13 -17.09 -5.06 -0.84
C ILE A 13 -16.97 -5.15 -2.36
N LEU A 14 -16.57 -4.05 -3.00
CA LEU A 14 -16.48 -3.92 -4.46
C LEU A 14 -15.07 -3.47 -4.86
N PHE A 15 -14.38 -4.31 -5.64
CA PHE A 15 -13.02 -4.05 -6.14
C PHE A 15 -13.01 -3.86 -7.66
N PRO A 16 -13.37 -2.67 -8.17
CA PRO A 16 -13.16 -2.37 -9.59
C PRO A 16 -11.69 -2.03 -9.84
N LEU A 17 -10.89 -3.04 -10.20
CA LEU A 17 -9.42 -2.96 -10.26
C LEU A 17 -8.87 -2.64 -11.65
N SER A 18 -9.69 -2.69 -12.68
CA SER A 18 -9.24 -2.42 -14.05
C SER A 18 -8.76 -0.96 -14.21
N ASN A 19 -7.59 -0.80 -14.86
CA ASN A 19 -6.95 0.49 -15.11
C ASN A 19 -6.93 0.80 -16.62
N PRO A 20 -6.98 2.09 -17.03
CA PRO A 20 -7.22 3.29 -16.22
C PRO A 20 -8.72 3.43 -15.82
N SER A 21 -9.13 4.54 -15.19
CA SER A 21 -10.51 4.75 -14.71
C SER A 21 -11.61 4.47 -15.76
N SER A 22 -11.34 4.68 -17.06
CA SER A 22 -12.28 4.38 -18.15
C SER A 22 -12.51 2.88 -18.41
N LYS A 23 -11.72 2.01 -17.80
CA LYS A 23 -11.81 0.54 -17.85
C LYS A 23 -12.34 -0.07 -16.55
N SER A 24 -12.58 0.76 -15.53
CA SER A 24 -13.15 0.34 -14.25
C SER A 24 -14.47 -0.42 -14.44
N GLU A 25 -14.63 -1.54 -13.75
CA GLU A 25 -15.81 -2.41 -13.83
C GLU A 25 -17.10 -1.70 -13.38
N VAL A 26 -16.94 -0.71 -12.50
CA VAL A 26 -18.01 0.20 -12.08
C VAL A 26 -17.41 1.56 -11.70
N ASN A 27 -18.16 2.63 -11.94
CA ASN A 27 -17.85 3.93 -11.36
C ASN A 27 -18.21 3.91 -9.87
N PRO A 28 -17.30 4.23 -8.92
CA PRO A 28 -17.60 4.24 -7.50
C PRO A 28 -18.84 5.05 -7.11
N ASP A 29 -19.13 6.15 -7.82
CA ASP A 29 -20.34 6.96 -7.57
C ASP A 29 -21.63 6.16 -7.79
N ASP A 30 -21.70 5.41 -8.89
CA ASP A 30 -22.81 4.51 -9.19
C ASP A 30 -22.89 3.38 -8.16
N ALA A 31 -21.74 2.81 -7.78
CA ALA A 31 -21.68 1.74 -6.79
C ALA A 31 -22.24 2.19 -5.42
N TYR A 32 -21.89 3.39 -4.96
CA TYR A 32 -22.44 3.95 -3.73
C TYR A 32 -23.93 4.21 -3.84
N LYS A 33 -24.39 4.83 -4.93
CA LYS A 33 -25.83 5.12 -5.14
C LYS A 33 -26.66 3.85 -5.22
N TRP A 34 -26.19 2.83 -5.93
CA TRP A 34 -26.91 1.56 -6.10
C TRP A 34 -26.96 0.71 -4.83
N THR A 35 -26.15 1.04 -3.83
CA THR A 35 -26.08 0.34 -2.54
C THR A 35 -26.54 1.22 -1.37
N ASN A 36 -27.16 2.37 -1.65
CA ASN A 36 -27.58 3.34 -0.63
C ASN A 36 -26.43 3.70 0.35
N GLY A 37 -25.23 3.89 -0.20
CA GLY A 37 -24.04 4.27 0.56
C GLY A 37 -23.43 3.17 1.43
N THR A 38 -23.89 1.91 1.32
CA THR A 38 -23.41 0.80 2.16
C THR A 38 -22.18 0.08 1.62
N ALA A 39 -21.91 0.19 0.32
CA ALA A 39 -20.75 -0.44 -0.30
C ALA A 39 -19.43 0.07 0.25
N ILE A 40 -18.47 -0.85 0.39
CA ILE A 40 -17.07 -0.55 0.63
C ILE A 40 -16.36 -0.69 -0.72
N VAL A 41 -15.75 0.38 -1.24
CA VAL A 41 -15.17 0.40 -2.58
C VAL A 41 -13.66 0.66 -2.50
N ALA A 42 -12.88 -0.19 -3.18
CA ALA A 42 -11.47 0.06 -3.45
C ALA A 42 -11.17 -0.14 -4.94
N SER A 43 -10.78 0.92 -5.63
CA SER A 43 -10.56 0.92 -7.07
C SER A 43 -9.07 0.84 -7.44
N GLY A 44 -8.76 0.35 -8.64
CA GLY A 44 -7.38 0.33 -9.15
C GLY A 44 -6.84 1.72 -9.50
N SER A 45 -7.74 2.59 -9.99
CA SER A 45 -7.46 3.98 -10.38
C SER A 45 -8.11 4.98 -9.41
N PRO A 46 -7.62 6.24 -9.34
CA PRO A 46 -8.24 7.29 -8.53
C PRO A 46 -9.65 7.64 -9.04
N PHE A 47 -10.55 7.92 -8.09
CA PHE A 47 -11.88 8.48 -8.33
C PHE A 47 -12.19 9.56 -7.30
N PRO A 48 -13.00 10.58 -7.65
CA PRO A 48 -13.43 11.59 -6.69
C PRO A 48 -14.38 10.99 -5.63
N SER A 49 -14.58 11.72 -4.54
CA SER A 49 -15.59 11.40 -3.53
C SER A 49 -17.01 11.59 -4.07
N SER A 50 -17.94 10.79 -3.55
CA SER A 50 -19.37 10.88 -3.81
C SER A 50 -20.13 11.35 -2.59
N VAL A 51 -21.33 11.90 -2.80
CA VAL A 51 -22.26 12.25 -1.71
C VAL A 51 -23.54 11.44 -1.88
N VAL A 52 -23.88 10.64 -0.87
CA VAL A 52 -25.12 9.85 -0.81
C VAL A 52 -25.80 10.13 0.53
N ASP A 53 -27.04 10.60 0.50
CA ASP A 53 -27.83 10.96 1.70
C ASP A 53 -27.09 11.88 2.68
N GLY A 54 -26.33 12.85 2.15
CA GLY A 54 -25.53 13.79 2.94
C GLY A 54 -24.22 13.21 3.49
N LYS A 55 -23.94 11.92 3.30
CA LYS A 55 -22.67 11.29 3.66
C LYS A 55 -21.67 11.38 2.51
N VAL A 56 -20.47 11.85 2.80
CA VAL A 56 -19.33 11.83 1.87
C VAL A 56 -18.68 10.44 1.90
N LEU A 57 -18.50 9.83 0.73
CA LEU A 57 -17.93 8.50 0.53
C LEU A 57 -16.77 8.59 -0.45
N SER A 58 -15.59 8.16 -0.02
CA SER A 58 -14.36 8.23 -0.83
C SER A 58 -13.86 6.80 -1.10
N PRO A 59 -13.76 6.36 -2.37
CA PRO A 59 -13.20 5.06 -2.67
C PRO A 59 -11.72 5.01 -2.30
N ALA A 60 -11.29 3.91 -1.68
CA ALA A 60 -9.87 3.66 -1.46
C ALA A 60 -9.19 3.24 -2.78
N GLN A 61 -7.86 3.31 -2.83
CA GLN A 61 -7.10 2.84 -3.98
C GLN A 61 -6.42 1.50 -3.69
N GLY A 62 -6.95 0.43 -4.26
CA GLY A 62 -6.36 -0.90 -4.23
C GLY A 62 -5.26 -1.04 -5.28
N ASN A 63 -4.15 -0.32 -5.08
CA ASN A 63 -3.08 -0.20 -6.06
C ASN A 63 -1.76 -0.81 -5.57
N ASN A 64 -0.96 -1.34 -6.51
CA ASN A 64 0.33 -1.96 -6.24
C ASN A 64 1.37 -1.00 -5.66
N LEU A 65 1.13 0.32 -5.69
CA LEU A 65 1.97 1.34 -5.06
C LEU A 65 2.21 1.09 -3.56
N TYR A 66 1.31 0.38 -2.86
CA TYR A 66 1.48 0.05 -1.44
C TYR A 66 2.38 -1.16 -1.20
N ILE A 67 2.70 -1.94 -2.24
CA ILE A 67 3.42 -3.22 -2.13
C ILE A 67 4.81 -3.12 -2.75
N PHE A 68 4.89 -2.76 -4.03
CA PHE A 68 6.13 -2.88 -4.79
C PHE A 68 7.31 -2.06 -4.24
N PRO A 69 7.13 -0.81 -3.77
CA PRO A 69 8.24 -0.05 -3.21
C PRO A 69 8.83 -0.70 -1.95
N GLY A 70 7.98 -1.18 -1.04
CA GLY A 70 8.42 -1.85 0.18
C GLY A 70 9.06 -3.21 -0.07
N VAL A 71 8.44 -4.04 -0.93
CA VAL A 71 9.01 -5.32 -1.35
C VAL A 71 10.37 -5.12 -2.02
N GLY A 72 10.45 -4.20 -2.98
CA GLY A 72 11.70 -3.90 -3.68
C GLY A 72 12.80 -3.44 -2.74
N LEU A 73 12.51 -2.49 -1.85
CA LEU A 73 13.46 -1.99 -0.86
C LEU A 73 13.93 -3.10 0.09
N GLY A 74 13.00 -3.91 0.62
CA GLY A 74 13.32 -5.03 1.50
C GLY A 74 14.22 -6.06 0.82
N CYS A 75 13.92 -6.46 -0.42
CA CYS A 75 14.74 -7.37 -1.20
C CYS A 75 16.14 -6.82 -1.51
N VAL A 76 16.25 -5.52 -1.83
CA VAL A 76 17.54 -4.85 -2.09
C VAL A 76 18.42 -4.85 -0.83
N ILE A 77 17.87 -4.46 0.32
CA ILE A 77 18.59 -4.44 1.59
C ILE A 77 18.99 -5.87 2.01
N ALA A 78 18.06 -6.83 1.84
CA ALA A 78 18.29 -8.22 2.16
C ALA A 78 19.30 -8.92 1.21
N GLN A 79 19.55 -8.34 0.03
CA GLN A 79 20.32 -8.95 -1.05
C GLN A 79 19.83 -10.36 -1.39
N SER A 80 18.52 -10.52 -1.50
CA SER A 80 17.94 -11.83 -1.79
C SER A 80 18.18 -12.26 -3.24
N PRO A 81 18.55 -13.52 -3.51
CA PRO A 81 18.84 -13.98 -4.86
C PRO A 81 17.59 -14.10 -5.76
N TYR A 82 16.41 -14.21 -5.17
CA TYR A 82 15.11 -14.24 -5.85
C TYR A 82 14.01 -13.77 -4.89
N ILE A 83 12.79 -13.59 -5.39
CA ILE A 83 11.64 -13.13 -4.59
C ILE A 83 10.63 -14.28 -4.49
N PRO A 84 10.55 -14.98 -3.34
CA PRO A 84 9.53 -16.00 -3.09
C PRO A 84 8.10 -15.43 -3.05
N GLN A 85 7.09 -16.27 -3.30
CA GLN A 85 5.69 -15.83 -3.25
C GLN A 85 5.27 -15.40 -1.84
N GLU A 86 5.86 -16.02 -0.81
CA GLU A 86 5.63 -15.74 0.61
C GLU A 86 5.92 -14.27 0.95
N VAL A 87 6.88 -13.65 0.26
CA VAL A 87 7.18 -12.22 0.42
C VAL A 87 5.97 -11.33 0.10
N PHE A 88 5.17 -11.68 -0.91
CA PHE A 88 3.97 -10.92 -1.26
C PHE A 88 2.83 -11.13 -0.26
N VAL A 89 2.73 -12.32 0.33
CA VAL A 89 1.79 -12.58 1.43
C VAL A 89 2.18 -11.77 2.65
N THR A 90 3.47 -11.76 3.00
CA THR A 90 4.02 -10.94 4.09
C THR A 90 3.78 -9.45 3.85
N ALA A 91 4.00 -8.96 2.64
CA ALA A 91 3.73 -7.56 2.29
C ALA A 91 2.25 -7.18 2.42
N ALA A 92 1.34 -8.06 1.97
CA ALA A 92 -0.10 -7.84 2.13
C ALA A 92 -0.52 -7.81 3.61
N LEU A 93 0.04 -8.70 4.44
CA LEU A 93 -0.19 -8.72 5.88
C LEU A 93 0.39 -7.49 6.59
N ALA A 94 1.57 -7.03 6.16
CA ALA A 94 2.19 -5.81 6.67
C ALA A 94 1.30 -4.60 6.37
N LEU A 95 0.81 -4.47 5.13
CA LEU A 95 -0.12 -3.42 4.74
C LEU A 95 -1.42 -3.46 5.54
N SER A 96 -2.02 -4.64 5.74
CA SER A 96 -3.29 -4.75 6.46
C SER A 96 -3.19 -4.30 7.92
N ARG A 97 -2.01 -4.44 8.55
CA ARG A 97 -1.76 -3.97 9.93
C ARG A 97 -1.69 -2.44 10.06
N LEU A 98 -1.55 -1.72 8.94
CA LEU A 98 -1.45 -0.26 8.91
C LEU A 98 -2.80 0.41 8.65
N VAL A 99 -3.88 -0.37 8.56
CA VAL A 99 -5.24 0.13 8.39
C VAL A 99 -6.00 -0.07 9.69
N ASP A 100 -6.53 1.02 10.22
CA ASP A 100 -7.33 0.98 11.45
C ASP A 100 -8.70 0.33 11.15
N THR A 101 -9.04 -0.70 11.94
CA THR A 101 -10.32 -1.41 11.82
C THR A 101 -11.49 -0.49 12.11
N GLU A 102 -11.37 0.47 13.03
CA GLU A 102 -12.42 1.44 13.33
C GLU A 102 -12.69 2.35 12.12
N VAL A 103 -11.64 2.78 11.43
CA VAL A 103 -11.73 3.56 10.19
C VAL A 103 -12.37 2.75 9.07
N VAL A 104 -12.04 1.47 8.91
CA VAL A 104 -12.70 0.58 7.94
C VAL A 104 -14.19 0.47 8.25
N LEU A 105 -14.54 0.27 9.53
CA LEU A 105 -15.93 0.09 9.95
C LEU A 105 -16.74 1.37 9.78
N ALA A 106 -16.19 2.55 10.11
CA ALA A 106 -16.88 3.83 10.04
C ALA A 106 -16.93 4.41 8.60
N GLU A 107 -15.81 4.37 7.89
CA GLU A 107 -15.60 5.10 6.63
C GLU A 107 -15.48 4.18 5.41
N GLY A 108 -15.23 2.88 5.59
CA GLY A 108 -15.03 1.95 4.47
C GLY A 108 -13.68 2.11 3.77
N LYS A 109 -12.70 2.77 4.39
CA LYS A 109 -11.36 2.94 3.82
C LYS A 109 -10.50 1.70 4.09
N LEU A 110 -10.29 0.90 3.05
CA LEU A 110 -9.53 -0.36 3.12
C LEU A 110 -8.01 -0.22 3.02
N TYR A 111 -7.52 0.98 2.69
CA TYR A 111 -6.10 1.26 2.48
C TYR A 111 -5.69 2.51 3.26
N PRO A 112 -4.42 2.61 3.69
CA PRO A 112 -3.91 3.82 4.34
C PRO A 112 -3.97 5.03 3.40
N SER A 113 -3.91 6.26 3.94
CA SER A 113 -3.77 7.45 3.11
C SER A 113 -2.53 7.35 2.20
N ILE A 114 -2.64 7.86 0.97
CA ILE A 114 -1.53 7.92 0.03
C ILE A 114 -0.37 8.78 0.58
N ASP A 115 -0.65 9.79 1.40
CA ASP A 115 0.37 10.60 2.07
C ASP A 115 1.26 9.76 3.00
N GLY A 116 0.73 8.65 3.51
CA GLY A 116 1.45 7.69 4.35
C GLY A 116 2.23 6.62 3.58
N VAL A 117 2.24 6.63 2.24
CA VAL A 117 2.80 5.53 1.44
C VAL A 117 4.28 5.25 1.71
N ARG A 118 5.07 6.28 2.05
CA ARG A 118 6.49 6.11 2.44
C ARG A 118 6.61 5.32 3.74
N ASN A 119 5.77 5.63 4.72
CA ASN A 119 5.72 4.89 5.99
C ASN A 119 5.26 3.44 5.76
N VAL A 120 4.26 3.23 4.90
CA VAL A 120 3.83 1.89 4.47
C VAL A 120 4.99 1.11 3.86
N SER A 121 5.70 1.72 2.91
CA SER A 121 6.84 1.09 2.21
C SER A 121 7.93 0.67 3.19
N MET A 122 8.20 1.49 4.20
CA MET A 122 9.17 1.19 5.26
C MET A 122 8.75 -0.04 6.07
N HIS A 123 7.50 -0.09 6.56
CA HIS A 123 7.00 -1.24 7.31
C HIS A 123 6.94 -2.53 6.48
N VAL A 124 6.50 -2.44 5.23
CA VAL A 124 6.52 -3.57 4.29
C VAL A 124 7.96 -4.05 4.09
N ALA A 125 8.92 -3.15 3.85
CA ALA A 125 10.32 -3.53 3.67
C ALA A 125 10.91 -4.24 4.90
N VAL A 126 10.61 -3.75 6.11
CA VAL A 126 11.04 -4.41 7.36
C VAL A 126 10.51 -5.83 7.45
N ASP A 127 9.20 -6.02 7.26
CA ASP A 127 8.59 -7.35 7.38
C ASP A 127 9.08 -8.30 6.26
N VAL A 128 9.35 -7.76 5.06
CA VAL A 128 9.97 -8.53 3.97
C VAL A 128 11.39 -8.96 4.33
N ILE A 129 12.20 -8.11 4.94
CA ILE A 129 13.55 -8.47 5.41
C ILE A 129 13.45 -9.57 6.48
N GLU A 130 12.55 -9.43 7.46
CA GLU A 130 12.32 -10.43 8.51
C GLU A 130 11.92 -11.80 7.91
N GLU A 131 11.06 -11.80 6.89
CA GLU A 131 10.65 -13.03 6.21
C GLU A 131 11.79 -13.67 5.40
N LEU A 132 12.55 -12.87 4.65
CA LEU A 132 13.71 -13.37 3.91
C LEU A 132 14.80 -13.91 4.86
N GLN A 133 14.98 -13.27 6.01
CA GLN A 133 15.84 -13.76 7.09
C GLN A 133 15.36 -15.11 7.63
N ARG A 134 14.05 -15.29 7.84
CA ARG A 134 13.45 -16.55 8.30
C ARG A 134 13.63 -17.67 7.28
N MET A 135 13.56 -17.35 5.99
CA MET A 135 13.74 -18.30 4.89
C MET A 135 15.22 -18.61 4.59
N GLY A 136 16.18 -17.94 5.24
CA GLY A 136 17.60 -18.09 4.94
C GLY A 136 17.99 -17.50 3.58
N LEU A 137 17.20 -16.56 3.06
CA LEU A 137 17.36 -15.91 1.75
C LEU A 137 17.88 -14.47 1.86
N ALA A 138 18.17 -13.99 3.07
CA ALA A 138 18.80 -12.70 3.31
C ALA A 138 20.28 -12.87 3.65
N LYS A 139 21.09 -11.86 3.33
CA LYS A 139 22.49 -11.78 3.78
C LYS A 139 22.60 -11.85 5.32
N THR A 140 23.74 -12.35 5.80
CA THR A 140 23.89 -12.78 7.20
C THR A 140 24.14 -11.65 8.20
N ASP A 141 24.58 -10.48 7.75
CA ASP A 141 25.01 -9.32 8.56
C ASP A 141 23.86 -8.34 8.91
N LEU A 142 22.61 -8.69 8.60
CA LEU A 142 21.47 -7.84 8.90
C LEU A 142 21.07 -7.88 10.39
N PRO A 143 20.58 -6.75 10.95
CA PRO A 143 19.98 -6.74 12.28
C PRO A 143 18.82 -7.73 12.41
N ARG A 144 18.65 -8.30 13.61
CA ARG A 144 17.58 -9.27 13.92
C ARG A 144 16.42 -8.69 14.71
N ASN A 145 16.61 -7.53 15.33
CA ASN A 145 15.54 -6.84 16.04
C ASN A 145 14.87 -5.82 15.12
N LYS A 146 13.56 -5.65 15.31
CA LYS A 146 12.72 -4.84 14.44
C LYS A 146 13.08 -3.36 14.45
N SER A 147 13.46 -2.81 15.60
CA SER A 147 13.83 -1.39 15.74
C SER A 147 15.05 -1.02 14.91
N ASP A 148 16.09 -1.85 14.93
CA ASP A 148 17.29 -1.63 14.13
C ASP A 148 17.03 -1.85 12.63
N LEU A 149 16.17 -2.80 12.26
CA LEU A 149 15.71 -2.95 10.88
C LEU A 149 14.96 -1.71 10.38
N ILE A 150 14.09 -1.12 11.20
CA ILE A 150 13.41 0.15 10.86
C ILE A 150 14.43 1.25 10.59
N ASN A 151 15.44 1.39 11.45
CA ASN A 151 16.49 2.40 11.29
C ASN A 151 17.31 2.16 10.01
N LEU A 152 17.69 0.91 9.75
CA LEU A 152 18.40 0.50 8.55
C LEU A 152 17.58 0.82 7.29
N VAL A 153 16.31 0.43 7.25
CA VAL A 153 15.42 0.70 6.11
C VAL A 153 15.32 2.21 5.86
N LYS A 154 15.13 3.02 6.91
CA LYS A 154 15.09 4.49 6.78
C LYS A 154 16.37 5.07 6.19
N GLN A 155 17.55 4.54 6.54
CA GLN A 155 18.83 4.98 5.95
C GLN A 155 18.94 4.69 4.46
N PHE A 156 18.31 3.61 3.98
CA PHE A 156 18.27 3.26 2.56
C PHE A 156 17.17 3.98 1.78
N MET A 157 16.21 4.62 2.45
CA MET A 157 15.18 5.42 1.79
C MET A 157 15.77 6.74 1.31
N TRP A 158 15.77 6.95 -0.01
CA TRP A 158 16.19 8.22 -0.59
C TRP A 158 15.30 9.38 -0.13
N GLU A 159 15.94 10.49 0.23
CA GLU A 159 15.29 11.75 0.60
C GLU A 159 15.53 12.82 -0.48
N PRO A 160 14.49 13.57 -0.89
CA PRO A 160 14.58 14.62 -1.91
C PRO A 160 15.22 15.90 -1.36
N GLN A 161 16.43 15.81 -0.81
CA GLN A 161 17.20 16.93 -0.31
C GLN A 161 18.44 17.13 -1.17
N TYR A 162 18.72 18.39 -1.52
CA TYR A 162 20.00 18.73 -2.13
C TYR A 162 21.12 18.44 -1.14
N LEU A 163 22.23 17.96 -1.67
CA LEU A 163 23.45 17.85 -0.89
C LEU A 163 24.08 19.23 -0.76
N GLU A 164 25.01 19.37 0.18
CA GLU A 164 25.76 20.62 0.33
C GLU A 164 26.54 20.93 -0.98
N PRO A 165 26.66 22.21 -1.38
CA PRO A 165 27.33 22.61 -2.62
C PRO A 165 28.71 21.98 -2.83
N GLU A 166 29.48 21.80 -1.76
CA GLU A 166 30.81 21.20 -1.75
C GLU A 166 30.82 19.78 -2.31
N TYR A 167 29.75 19.01 -2.08
CA TYR A 167 29.62 17.66 -2.64
C TYR A 167 29.64 17.72 -4.17
N TYR A 168 28.85 18.61 -4.78
CA TYR A 168 28.78 18.73 -6.24
C TYR A 168 30.08 19.27 -6.85
N LEU A 169 30.74 20.23 -6.18
CA LEU A 169 32.00 20.81 -6.62
C LEU A 169 33.19 19.84 -6.47
N SER A 170 33.10 18.87 -5.56
CA SER A 170 34.14 17.84 -5.36
C SER A 170 34.10 16.72 -6.41
N LYS A 171 32.96 16.53 -7.09
CA LYS A 171 32.83 15.57 -8.19
C LYS A 171 33.42 16.21 -9.44
N ARG A 172 34.67 15.86 -9.79
CA ARG A 172 35.16 16.07 -11.15
C ARG A 172 34.38 15.14 -12.07
N PHE A 173 33.57 15.73 -12.94
CA PHE A 173 33.00 15.02 -14.07
C PHE A 173 34.06 15.06 -15.17
N ASP A 174 34.83 13.97 -15.25
CA ASP A 174 35.79 13.72 -16.34
C ASP A 174 35.06 13.29 -17.61
#